data_AF-A0A258KDG2-F1
#
_entry.id   AF-A0A258KDG2-F1
#
_cell.length_a   1.000
_cell.length_b   1.000
_cell.length_c   1.000
_cell.angle_alpha   90.00
_cell.angle_beta   90.00
_cell.angle_gamma   90.00
#
_symmetry.space_group_name_H-M   'P 1'
#
loop_
_entity.id
_entity.type
_entity.pdbx_description
1 polymer ?
#
loop_
_entity_poly.entity_id
_entity_poly.type
_entity_poly.pdbx_seq_one_letter_code
_entity_poly.pdbx_strand_id
1 'polypeptide(L)'
;GFSYLQESEFLTEFQKSSFSRVLTGKANQAQLENALQTLTKCLFFHHRQQPIVLIDEYDTPIHAGYLNGFYDEIIKFLRSFFSAGLKDNTLLHKAVLTGILRVSRESLFSGVNHLDVFSVLSPRYSSYFGFTETEVTDLLKQAKMEDKLPQVKDWYNGYHIGESTLYNPWSIINFIQKEGVFDLYWVNTSDNDLIKTLIASSGFLFKDAFEGLFQGSFLERRLDENIVFSSLQKKNETAVWSLFLMTGYLTALSHEKTERGTFGTLAIPNKEVKALFRIIIEEWFSTDYGLDWYDQFLNALLTGNIEKFSSEVKMIMEHTVSFHDTGGSPEAFYHGLMIGLTASLHASPFYDTRSNRESGSGRYD
;
A
#
# COMPACT_ATOMS: atom_id res chain seq x y z
N GLY A 1 9.80 -10.08 -29.88
CA GLY A 1 10.45 -8.78 -29.54
C GLY A 1 10.64 -7.95 -30.80
N PHE A 2 11.24 -6.77 -30.69
CA PHE A 2 11.40 -5.79 -31.79
C PHE A 2 12.67 -5.99 -32.66
N SER A 3 13.24 -7.19 -32.68
CA SER A 3 14.51 -7.48 -33.38
C SER A 3 14.46 -7.24 -34.88
N TYR A 4 13.29 -7.37 -35.51
CA TYR A 4 13.10 -7.11 -36.94
C TYR A 4 13.49 -5.68 -37.36
N LEU A 5 13.53 -4.73 -36.43
CA LEU A 5 13.98 -3.36 -36.71
C LEU A 5 15.45 -3.30 -37.12
N GLN A 6 16.29 -4.28 -36.77
CA GLN A 6 17.69 -4.32 -37.19
C GLN A 6 17.83 -4.48 -38.72
N GLU A 7 16.88 -5.17 -39.34
CA GLU A 7 16.83 -5.40 -40.79
C GLU A 7 16.01 -4.34 -41.54
N SER A 8 15.52 -3.31 -40.85
CA SER A 8 14.66 -2.29 -41.45
C SER A 8 15.43 -1.40 -42.44
N GLU A 9 15.01 -1.40 -43.70
CA GLU A 9 15.51 -0.48 -44.74
C GLU A 9 15.17 0.99 -44.46
N PHE A 10 14.14 1.24 -43.65
CA PHE A 10 13.69 2.59 -43.31
C PHE A 10 14.44 3.22 -42.13
N LEU A 11 15.40 2.51 -41.54
CA LEU A 11 16.22 2.99 -40.44
C LEU A 11 17.66 3.24 -40.88
N THR A 12 18.27 4.29 -40.34
CA THR A 12 19.69 4.56 -40.55
C THR A 12 20.55 3.57 -39.77
N GLU A 13 21.78 3.35 -40.22
CA GLU A 13 22.76 2.51 -39.49
C GLU A 13 23.01 3.01 -38.07
N PHE A 14 22.95 4.33 -37.85
CA PHE A 14 23.04 4.91 -36.51
C PHE A 14 21.85 4.50 -35.61
N GLN A 15 20.62 4.53 -36.14
CA GLN A 15 19.43 4.11 -35.41
C GLN A 15 19.46 2.61 -35.09
N LYS A 16 19.81 1.77 -36.06
CA LYS A 16 19.97 0.33 -35.88
C LYS A 16 21.03 0.00 -34.85
N SER A 17 22.19 0.67 -34.90
CA SER A 17 23.28 0.51 -33.94
C SER A 17 22.85 0.91 -32.53
N SER A 18 22.19 2.05 -32.37
CA SER A 18 21.68 2.53 -31.08
C SER A 18 20.67 1.55 -30.47
N PHE A 19 19.72 1.07 -31.27
CA PHE A 19 18.74 0.06 -30.86
C PHE A 19 19.42 -1.28 -30.49
N SER A 20 20.37 -1.74 -31.30
CA SER A 20 21.11 -2.99 -31.09
C SER A 20 21.91 -2.99 -29.78
N ARG A 21 22.48 -1.84 -29.38
CA ARG A 21 23.19 -1.72 -28.11
C ARG A 21 22.27 -1.95 -26.90
N VAL A 22 21.03 -1.47 -26.96
CA VAL A 22 20.03 -1.72 -25.91
C VAL A 22 19.64 -3.20 -25.90
N LEU A 23 19.32 -3.76 -27.08
CA LEU A 23 18.93 -5.17 -27.21
C LEU A 23 20.00 -6.15 -26.70
N THR A 24 21.28 -5.81 -26.90
CA THR A 24 22.43 -6.67 -26.53
C THR A 24 22.99 -6.39 -25.12
N GLY A 25 22.36 -5.51 -24.34
CA GLY A 25 22.84 -5.18 -22.98
C GLY A 25 24.16 -4.40 -22.95
N LYS A 26 24.54 -3.75 -24.05
CA LYS A 26 25.78 -2.95 -24.19
C LYS A 26 25.53 -1.44 -24.13
N ALA A 27 24.28 -1.04 -23.89
CA ALA A 27 23.91 0.36 -23.74
C ALA A 27 24.48 0.94 -22.44
N ASN A 28 24.98 2.18 -22.50
CA ASN A 28 25.33 2.92 -21.29
C ASN A 28 24.08 3.56 -20.66
N GLN A 29 24.23 4.18 -19.48
CA GLN A 29 23.14 4.84 -18.75
C GLN A 29 22.33 5.81 -19.64
N ALA A 30 23.01 6.73 -20.33
CA ALA A 30 22.33 7.71 -21.19
C ALA A 30 21.56 7.05 -22.34
N GLN A 31 22.07 5.95 -22.91
CA GLN A 31 21.39 5.18 -23.94
C GLN A 31 20.17 4.44 -23.39
N LEU A 32 20.25 3.90 -22.17
CA LEU A 32 19.10 3.28 -21.49
C LEU A 32 18.02 4.31 -21.18
N GLU A 33 18.39 5.47 -20.67
CA GLU A 33 17.46 6.60 -20.42
C GLU A 33 16.78 7.07 -21.71
N ASN A 34 17.42 6.93 -22.88
CA ASN A 34 16.82 7.27 -24.18
C ASN A 34 16.20 6.08 -24.93
N ALA A 35 16.14 4.89 -24.31
CA ALA A 35 15.74 3.68 -25.00
C ALA A 35 14.29 3.72 -25.50
N LEU A 36 13.35 4.25 -24.70
CA LEU A 36 11.95 4.38 -25.10
C LEU A 36 11.77 5.34 -26.29
N GLN A 37 12.50 6.47 -26.27
CA GLN A 37 12.49 7.42 -27.38
C GLN A 37 13.08 6.78 -28.66
N THR A 38 14.18 6.03 -28.51
CA THR A 38 14.83 5.33 -29.62
C THR A 38 13.90 4.29 -30.23
N LEU A 39 13.23 3.50 -29.40
CA LEU A 39 12.27 2.49 -29.85
C LEU A 39 11.09 3.12 -30.58
N THR A 40 10.44 4.13 -30.01
CA THR A 40 9.28 4.81 -30.62
C THR A 40 9.65 5.47 -31.95
N LYS A 41 10.84 6.09 -32.05
CA LYS A 41 11.39 6.60 -33.32
C LYS A 41 11.56 5.49 -34.36
N CYS A 42 12.17 4.37 -33.98
CA CYS A 42 12.39 3.26 -34.90
C CYS A 42 11.08 2.65 -35.40
N LEU A 43 10.08 2.49 -34.51
CA LEU A 43 8.74 2.03 -34.86
C LEU A 43 8.05 2.97 -35.83
N PHE A 44 8.11 4.29 -35.58
CA PHE A 44 7.53 5.29 -36.47
C PHE A 44 8.13 5.24 -37.87
N PHE A 45 9.46 5.22 -37.99
CA PHE A 45 10.11 5.23 -39.29
C PHE A 45 9.88 3.93 -40.08
N HIS A 46 9.88 2.78 -39.39
CA HIS A 46 9.63 1.50 -40.03
C HIS A 46 8.17 1.34 -40.50
N HIS A 47 7.20 1.63 -39.62
CA HIS A 47 5.77 1.40 -39.89
C HIS A 47 5.05 2.60 -40.52
N ARG A 48 5.68 3.78 -40.54
CA ARG A 48 5.07 5.06 -40.95
C ARG A 48 3.80 5.41 -40.15
N GLN A 49 3.74 4.93 -38.92
CA GLN A 49 2.63 5.16 -37.99
C GLN A 49 3.16 5.51 -36.61
N GLN A 50 2.53 6.48 -35.96
CA GLN A 50 2.88 6.87 -34.60
C GLN A 50 2.50 5.71 -33.64
N PRO A 51 3.45 5.16 -32.84
CA PRO A 51 3.15 4.09 -31.92
C PRO A 51 2.29 4.56 -30.74
N ILE A 52 1.57 3.61 -30.14
CA ILE A 52 0.97 3.73 -28.81
C ILE A 52 1.87 2.98 -27.83
N VAL A 53 2.17 3.61 -26.70
CA VAL A 53 2.99 3.01 -25.63
C VAL A 53 2.09 2.66 -24.45
N LEU A 54 2.05 1.38 -24.09
CA LEU A 54 1.35 0.87 -22.91
C LEU A 54 2.42 0.41 -21.92
N ILE A 55 2.47 1.00 -20.74
CA ILE A 55 3.41 0.65 -19.67
C ILE A 55 2.59 0.22 -18.48
N ASP A 56 2.62 -1.08 -18.23
CA ASP A 56 1.97 -1.64 -17.06
C ASP A 56 2.89 -1.58 -15.84
N GLU A 57 2.29 -1.39 -14.67
CA GLU A 57 2.95 -1.33 -13.36
C GLU A 57 4.25 -0.51 -13.36
N TYR A 58 4.18 0.73 -13.85
CA TYR A 58 5.37 1.58 -14.03
C TYR A 58 6.11 1.88 -12.71
N ASP A 59 5.44 1.70 -11.57
CA ASP A 59 5.89 1.93 -10.21
C ASP A 59 6.53 0.71 -9.54
N THR A 60 6.44 -0.49 -10.12
CA THR A 60 7.10 -1.71 -9.58
C THR A 60 8.60 -1.53 -9.33
N PRO A 61 9.40 -0.95 -10.26
CA PRO A 61 10.82 -0.69 -10.01
C PRO A 61 11.07 0.27 -8.85
N ILE A 62 10.12 1.18 -8.59
CA ILE A 62 10.20 2.17 -7.51
C ILE A 62 9.96 1.50 -6.17
N HIS A 63 8.97 0.61 -6.12
CA HIS A 63 8.71 -0.28 -4.99
C HIS A 63 9.95 -1.10 -4.63
N ALA A 64 10.57 -1.73 -5.63
CA ALA A 64 11.81 -2.49 -5.44
C ALA A 64 12.96 -1.60 -4.94
N GLY A 65 13.12 -0.40 -5.51
CA GLY A 65 14.13 0.55 -5.06
C GLY A 65 13.92 1.03 -3.62
N TYR A 66 12.67 1.17 -3.18
CA TYR A 66 12.35 1.49 -1.79
C TYR A 66 12.76 0.36 -0.85
N LEU A 67 12.37 -0.88 -1.12
CA LEU A 67 12.65 -2.03 -0.25
C LEU A 67 14.14 -2.39 -0.18
N ASN A 68 14.88 -2.17 -1.26
CA ASN A 68 16.29 -2.56 -1.39
C ASN A 68 17.27 -1.38 -1.28
N GLY A 69 16.79 -0.18 -0.95
CA GLY A 69 17.65 0.98 -0.65
C GLY A 69 18.30 1.68 -1.86
N PHE A 70 17.72 1.58 -3.06
CA PHE A 70 18.17 2.29 -4.28
C PHE A 70 17.10 3.23 -4.87
N TYR A 71 16.22 3.75 -4.01
CA TYR A 71 15.07 4.57 -4.40
C TYR A 71 15.47 5.83 -5.21
N ASP A 72 16.51 6.55 -4.78
CA ASP A 72 16.92 7.80 -5.42
C ASP A 72 17.50 7.54 -6.82
N GLU A 73 18.25 6.45 -7.00
CA GLU A 73 18.80 6.01 -8.28
C GLU A 73 17.68 5.67 -9.28
N ILE A 74 16.69 4.88 -8.86
CA ILE A 74 15.61 4.46 -9.75
C ILE A 74 14.69 5.62 -10.13
N ILE A 75 14.36 6.52 -9.20
CA ILE A 75 13.57 7.72 -9.49
C ILE A 75 14.30 8.61 -10.50
N LYS A 76 15.60 8.81 -10.32
CA LYS A 76 16.41 9.60 -11.26
C LYS A 76 16.42 8.99 -12.65
N PHE A 77 16.61 7.68 -12.75
CA PHE A 77 16.57 6.96 -14.02
C PHE A 77 15.20 7.08 -14.70
N LEU A 78 14.11 6.75 -13.99
CA LEU A 78 12.76 6.77 -14.53
C LEU A 78 12.33 8.16 -14.97
N ARG A 79 12.73 9.22 -14.23
CA ARG A 79 12.51 10.60 -14.64
C ARG A 79 13.15 10.89 -16.00
N SER A 80 14.41 10.52 -16.19
CA SER A 80 15.10 10.68 -17.48
C SER A 80 14.45 9.84 -18.58
N PHE A 81 14.09 8.59 -18.27
CA PHE A 81 13.48 7.63 -19.19
C PHE A 81 12.11 8.08 -19.71
N PHE A 82 11.20 8.44 -18.81
CA PHE A 82 9.87 8.93 -19.19
C PHE A 82 9.92 10.31 -19.82
N SER A 83 10.82 11.20 -19.35
CA SER A 83 11.02 12.49 -20.00
C SER A 83 11.47 12.30 -21.45
N ALA A 84 12.51 11.51 -21.71
CA ALA A 84 12.99 11.29 -23.07
C ALA A 84 11.94 10.60 -23.97
N GLY A 85 11.23 9.59 -23.44
CA GLY A 85 10.28 8.78 -24.20
C GLY A 85 8.92 9.42 -24.43
N LEU A 86 8.44 10.25 -23.50
CA LEU A 86 7.06 10.76 -23.49
C LEU A 86 6.98 12.28 -23.65
N LYS A 87 7.96 13.03 -23.11
CA LYS A 87 7.99 14.49 -23.22
C LYS A 87 8.52 14.91 -24.59
N ASP A 88 7.84 15.86 -25.24
CA ASP A 88 8.21 16.42 -26.54
C ASP A 88 8.40 15.39 -27.68
N ASN A 89 7.93 14.14 -27.48
CA ASN A 89 8.00 13.09 -28.48
C ASN A 89 6.82 13.21 -29.47
N THR A 90 6.98 14.08 -30.46
CA THR A 90 5.98 14.30 -31.53
C THR A 90 5.72 13.07 -32.40
N LEU A 91 6.53 12.03 -32.27
CA LEU A 91 6.40 10.78 -33.01
C LEU A 91 5.53 9.75 -32.28
N LEU A 92 5.19 10.00 -31.01
CA LEU A 92 4.30 9.17 -30.23
C LEU A 92 2.83 9.60 -30.44
N HIS A 93 1.92 8.64 -30.62
CA HIS A 93 0.49 8.96 -30.72
C HIS A 93 -0.10 9.19 -29.32
N LYS A 94 0.13 8.23 -28.43
CA LYS A 94 -0.38 8.24 -27.04
C LYS A 94 0.45 7.31 -26.17
N ALA A 95 0.56 7.64 -24.88
CA ALA A 95 1.00 6.70 -23.86
C ALA A 95 -0.10 6.48 -22.82
N VAL A 96 -0.18 5.26 -22.32
CA VAL A 96 -1.01 4.86 -21.16
C VAL A 96 -0.09 4.18 -20.18
N LEU A 97 -0.13 4.64 -18.94
CA LEU A 97 0.64 4.09 -17.84
C LEU A 97 -0.33 3.65 -16.75
N THR A 98 -0.12 2.46 -16.21
CA THR A 98 -0.86 1.92 -15.06
C THR A 98 0.10 1.67 -13.92
N GLY A 99 -0.36 1.91 -12.70
CA GLY A 99 0.43 1.77 -11.48
C GLY A 99 -0.44 2.09 -10.28
N ILE A 100 -0.02 1.61 -9.11
CA ILE A 100 -0.77 1.75 -7.86
C ILE A 100 -0.47 3.10 -7.23
N LEU A 101 0.81 3.44 -7.19
CA LEU A 101 1.31 4.66 -6.61
C LEU A 101 1.34 5.76 -7.65
N ARG A 102 0.77 6.90 -7.29
CA ARG A 102 0.94 8.12 -8.05
C ARG A 102 2.21 8.81 -7.63
N VAL A 103 3.35 8.34 -8.13
CA VAL A 103 4.60 9.07 -7.96
C VAL A 103 4.44 10.43 -8.65
N SER A 104 4.50 11.49 -7.83
CA SER A 104 3.95 12.80 -8.16
C SER A 104 4.39 13.34 -9.53
N ARG A 105 3.54 14.21 -10.10
CA ARG A 105 3.88 15.05 -11.27
C ARG A 105 5.18 15.83 -11.07
N GLU A 106 5.60 16.06 -9.83
CA GLU A 106 6.80 16.80 -9.45
C GLU A 106 8.07 15.92 -9.38
N SER A 107 7.92 14.60 -9.20
CA SER A 107 9.05 13.68 -8.98
C SER A 107 9.43 12.85 -10.20
N LEU A 108 8.49 12.28 -10.97
CA LEU A 108 8.81 11.55 -12.20
C LEU A 108 8.45 12.30 -13.46
N PHE A 109 7.31 12.98 -13.45
CA PHE A 109 6.74 13.62 -14.63
C PHE A 109 6.96 15.13 -14.63
N SER A 110 8.00 15.61 -13.94
CA SER A 110 8.26 17.05 -13.84
C SER A 110 8.58 17.62 -15.22
N GLY A 111 7.67 18.47 -15.71
CA GLY A 111 7.73 19.05 -17.05
C GLY A 111 7.01 18.25 -18.14
N VAL A 112 6.29 17.17 -17.84
CA VAL A 112 5.33 16.55 -18.76
C VAL A 112 4.00 17.30 -18.64
N ASN A 113 3.73 18.19 -19.60
CA ASN A 113 2.61 19.12 -19.51
C ASN A 113 1.26 18.53 -19.92
N HIS A 114 1.23 17.34 -20.56
CA HIS A 114 0.03 16.73 -21.16
C HIS A 114 -0.38 15.40 -20.49
N LEU A 115 -0.20 15.29 -19.17
CA LEU A 115 -0.60 14.10 -18.41
C LEU A 115 -1.98 14.29 -17.77
N ASP A 116 -2.95 13.46 -18.20
CA ASP A 116 -4.21 13.25 -17.50
C ASP A 116 -4.07 12.06 -16.54
N VAL A 117 -4.60 12.18 -15.32
CA VAL A 117 -4.53 11.14 -14.29
C VAL A 117 -5.94 10.76 -13.87
N PHE A 118 -6.20 9.45 -13.82
CA PHE A 118 -7.46 8.86 -13.37
C PHE A 118 -7.16 7.93 -12.19
N SER A 119 -7.58 8.34 -11.01
CA SER A 119 -7.46 7.56 -9.77
C SER A 119 -8.69 6.68 -9.55
N VAL A 120 -8.68 5.85 -8.50
CA VAL A 120 -9.86 5.08 -8.07
C VAL A 120 -11.05 5.97 -7.66
N LEU A 121 -10.80 7.25 -7.37
CA LEU A 121 -11.87 8.24 -7.07
C LEU A 121 -12.45 8.87 -8.33
N SER A 122 -11.86 8.62 -9.50
CA SER A 122 -12.28 9.23 -10.76
C SER A 122 -13.46 8.45 -11.37
N PRO A 123 -14.55 9.12 -11.78
CA PRO A 123 -15.68 8.45 -12.43
C PRO A 123 -15.30 7.93 -13.82
N ARG A 124 -14.36 8.61 -14.49
CA ARG A 124 -13.88 8.23 -15.82
C ARG A 124 -13.08 6.93 -15.73
N TYR A 125 -13.55 5.93 -16.47
CA TYR A 125 -13.06 4.55 -16.50
C TYR A 125 -13.41 3.67 -15.30
N SER A 126 -14.26 4.16 -14.39
CA SER A 126 -14.64 3.44 -13.16
C SER A 126 -15.11 2.00 -13.38
N SER A 127 -15.79 1.73 -14.48
CA SER A 127 -16.39 0.42 -14.78
C SER A 127 -15.44 -0.60 -15.41
N TYR A 128 -14.17 -0.26 -15.70
CA TYR A 128 -13.27 -1.12 -16.49
C TYR A 128 -12.16 -1.82 -15.69
N PHE A 129 -12.05 -1.56 -14.38
CA PHE A 129 -10.98 -2.09 -13.52
C PHE A 129 -11.48 -3.17 -12.53
N GLY A 130 -12.57 -3.84 -12.90
CA GLY A 130 -13.18 -4.92 -12.12
C GLY A 130 -14.34 -5.53 -12.89
N PHE A 131 -14.99 -6.53 -12.32
CA PHE A 131 -16.24 -7.05 -12.88
C PHE A 131 -17.45 -6.35 -12.25
N THR A 132 -18.43 -6.04 -13.09
CA THR A 132 -19.74 -5.54 -12.66
C THR A 132 -20.61 -6.68 -12.12
N GLU A 133 -21.65 -6.34 -11.35
CA GLU A 133 -22.64 -7.32 -10.87
C GLU A 133 -23.23 -8.15 -12.02
N THR A 134 -23.51 -7.52 -13.17
CA THR A 134 -24.05 -8.18 -14.36
C THR A 134 -23.08 -9.21 -14.91
N GLU A 135 -21.80 -8.83 -15.08
CA GLU A 135 -20.76 -9.74 -15.58
C GLU A 135 -20.55 -10.93 -14.63
N VAL A 136 -20.47 -10.68 -13.32
CA VAL A 136 -20.33 -11.77 -12.33
C VAL A 136 -21.55 -12.68 -12.33
N THR A 137 -22.76 -12.12 -12.40
CA THR A 137 -23.99 -12.91 -12.47
C THR A 137 -24.00 -13.83 -13.70
N ASP A 138 -23.57 -13.32 -14.86
CA ASP A 138 -23.55 -14.11 -16.09
C ASP A 138 -22.43 -15.16 -16.08
N LEU A 139 -21.26 -14.86 -15.51
CA LEU A 139 -20.19 -15.83 -15.29
C LEU A 139 -20.65 -16.98 -14.36
N LEU A 140 -21.33 -16.66 -13.26
CA LEU A 140 -21.83 -17.67 -12.32
C LEU A 140 -22.91 -18.56 -12.94
N LYS A 141 -23.82 -18.00 -13.75
CA LYS A 141 -24.80 -18.81 -14.52
C LYS A 141 -24.11 -19.78 -15.46
N GLN A 142 -23.10 -19.33 -16.21
CA GLN A 142 -22.33 -20.19 -17.10
C GLN A 142 -21.61 -21.31 -16.35
N ALA A 143 -21.11 -21.00 -15.14
CA ALA A 143 -20.50 -21.97 -14.24
C ALA A 143 -21.51 -22.85 -13.48
N LYS A 144 -22.83 -22.62 -13.64
CA LYS A 144 -23.91 -23.29 -12.88
C LYS A 144 -23.81 -23.10 -11.36
N MET A 145 -23.48 -21.89 -10.92
CA MET A 145 -23.28 -21.48 -9.52
C MET A 145 -24.04 -20.19 -9.17
N GLU A 146 -25.13 -19.89 -9.87
CA GLU A 146 -25.95 -18.68 -9.67
C GLU A 146 -26.51 -18.55 -8.24
N ASP A 147 -26.72 -19.68 -7.55
CA ASP A 147 -27.15 -19.75 -6.15
C ASP A 147 -26.12 -19.18 -5.16
N LYS A 148 -24.83 -19.16 -5.55
CA LYS A 148 -23.73 -18.65 -4.72
C LYS A 148 -23.54 -17.14 -4.83
N LEU A 149 -24.27 -16.43 -5.71
CA LEU A 149 -24.11 -14.98 -5.93
C LEU A 149 -24.13 -14.15 -4.63
N PRO A 150 -25.05 -14.37 -3.65
CA PRO A 150 -25.05 -13.60 -2.42
C PRO A 150 -23.75 -13.74 -1.60
N GLN A 151 -23.16 -14.93 -1.58
CA GLN A 151 -21.90 -15.19 -0.87
C GLN A 151 -20.70 -14.64 -1.64
N VAL A 152 -20.72 -14.75 -2.98
CA VAL A 152 -19.71 -14.15 -3.87
C VAL A 152 -19.67 -12.63 -3.71
N LYS A 153 -20.84 -12.00 -3.56
CA LYS A 153 -20.96 -10.56 -3.28
C LYS A 153 -20.29 -10.16 -1.98
N ASP A 154 -20.55 -10.91 -0.92
CA ASP A 154 -19.99 -10.66 0.41
C ASP A 154 -18.47 -10.92 0.49
N TRP A 155 -17.96 -11.85 -0.33
CA TRP A 155 -16.53 -12.18 -0.37
C TRP A 155 -15.69 -11.28 -1.28
N TYR A 156 -16.20 -10.92 -2.46
CA TYR A 156 -15.35 -10.43 -3.56
C TYR A 156 -15.82 -9.09 -4.17
N ASN A 157 -16.97 -8.55 -3.76
CA ASN A 157 -17.46 -7.22 -4.18
C ASN A 157 -16.90 -6.12 -3.24
N GLY A 158 -17.38 -4.88 -3.36
CA GLY A 158 -17.15 -3.81 -2.40
C GLY A 158 -16.12 -2.77 -2.82
N TYR A 159 -15.52 -2.91 -3.99
CA TYR A 159 -14.60 -1.90 -4.53
C TYR A 159 -15.39 -0.77 -5.19
N HIS A 160 -15.49 0.36 -4.50
CA HIS A 160 -16.16 1.55 -5.01
C HIS A 160 -15.15 2.40 -5.77
N ILE A 161 -15.29 2.42 -7.09
CA ILE A 161 -14.46 3.19 -8.01
C ILE A 161 -15.36 4.19 -8.69
N GLY A 162 -15.17 5.48 -8.44
CA GLY A 162 -16.08 6.51 -8.93
C GLY A 162 -17.55 6.23 -8.56
N GLU A 163 -18.37 5.93 -9.56
CA GLU A 163 -19.81 5.62 -9.40
C GLU A 163 -20.13 4.11 -9.50
N SER A 164 -19.11 3.27 -9.70
CA SER A 164 -19.28 1.82 -9.88
C SER A 164 -18.84 1.07 -8.64
N THR A 165 -19.61 0.06 -8.24
CA THR A 165 -19.18 -0.96 -7.28
C THR A 165 -18.80 -2.22 -8.04
N LEU A 166 -17.57 -2.68 -7.86
CA LEU A 166 -16.97 -3.74 -8.65
C LEU A 166 -16.49 -4.92 -7.79
N TYR A 167 -16.35 -6.05 -8.47
CA TYR A 167 -15.75 -7.27 -7.96
C TYR A 167 -14.29 -7.39 -8.40
N ASN A 168 -13.46 -8.00 -7.56
CA ASN A 168 -12.09 -8.35 -7.93
C ASN A 168 -12.10 -9.46 -9.02
N PRO A 169 -11.57 -9.21 -10.24
CA PRO A 169 -11.62 -10.20 -11.31
C PRO A 169 -10.87 -11.48 -11.00
N TRP A 170 -9.70 -11.36 -10.36
CA TRP A 170 -8.86 -12.51 -10.02
C TRP A 170 -9.55 -13.42 -9.00
N SER A 171 -10.18 -12.84 -7.98
CA SER A 171 -10.92 -13.61 -6.98
C SER A 171 -12.12 -14.34 -7.59
N ILE A 172 -12.87 -13.68 -8.49
CA ILE A 172 -14.00 -14.32 -9.20
C ILE A 172 -13.53 -15.46 -10.10
N ILE A 173 -12.46 -15.26 -10.88
CA ILE A 173 -11.93 -16.29 -11.77
C ILE A 173 -11.47 -17.50 -10.96
N ASN A 174 -10.72 -17.29 -9.87
CA ASN A 174 -10.25 -18.38 -9.02
C ASN A 174 -11.40 -19.10 -8.32
N PHE A 175 -12.38 -18.38 -7.78
CA PHE A 175 -13.57 -18.97 -7.18
C PHE A 175 -14.24 -19.94 -8.16
N ILE A 176 -14.46 -19.53 -9.41
CA ILE A 176 -15.08 -20.37 -10.44
C ILE A 176 -14.17 -21.56 -10.80
N GLN A 177 -12.87 -21.31 -11.02
CA GLN A 177 -11.89 -22.37 -11.36
C GLN A 177 -11.72 -23.41 -10.25
N LYS A 178 -11.92 -23.02 -8.99
CA LYS A 178 -11.87 -23.89 -7.81
C LYS A 178 -13.23 -24.45 -7.44
N GLU A 179 -14.15 -24.54 -8.39
CA GLU A 179 -15.46 -25.17 -8.23
C GLU A 179 -16.34 -24.52 -7.14
N GLY A 180 -16.15 -23.21 -6.95
CA GLY A 180 -16.90 -22.38 -6.01
C GLY A 180 -16.48 -22.54 -4.55
N VAL A 181 -15.19 -22.79 -4.31
CA VAL A 181 -14.54 -22.68 -3.00
C VAL A 181 -14.32 -21.20 -2.68
N PHE A 182 -14.65 -20.77 -1.47
CA PHE A 182 -14.34 -19.43 -0.99
C PHE A 182 -12.98 -19.44 -0.30
N ASP A 183 -12.07 -18.58 -0.75
CA ASP A 183 -10.72 -18.46 -0.22
C ASP A 183 -10.15 -17.05 -0.46
N LEU A 184 -8.95 -16.82 0.06
CA LEU A 184 -8.11 -15.65 -0.18
C LEU A 184 -7.36 -15.84 -1.49
N TYR A 185 -7.96 -15.41 -2.59
CA TYR A 185 -7.36 -15.46 -3.92
C TYR A 185 -6.55 -14.20 -4.22
N TRP A 186 -6.97 -13.07 -3.64
CA TRP A 186 -6.22 -11.82 -3.65
C TRP A 186 -5.08 -11.87 -2.61
N VAL A 187 -4.00 -12.56 -2.96
CA VAL A 187 -2.75 -12.58 -2.17
C VAL A 187 -1.65 -11.95 -3.01
N ASN A 188 -1.37 -10.67 -2.76
CA ASN A 188 -0.26 -9.96 -3.41
C ASN A 188 0.97 -9.89 -2.47
N THR A 189 1.93 -10.80 -2.65
CA THR A 189 3.02 -11.00 -1.69
C THR A 189 3.94 -9.78 -1.50
N SER A 190 4.22 -9.00 -2.54
CA SER A 190 5.14 -7.84 -2.43
C SER A 190 4.49 -6.60 -1.82
N ASP A 191 3.23 -6.33 -2.12
CA ASP A 191 2.49 -5.21 -1.52
C ASP A 191 2.19 -5.48 -0.05
N ASN A 192 1.92 -6.75 0.29
CA ASN A 192 1.68 -7.19 1.66
C ASN A 192 2.84 -6.79 2.60
N ASP A 193 4.10 -6.88 2.17
CA ASP A 193 5.26 -6.55 3.02
C ASP A 193 5.35 -5.05 3.34
N LEU A 194 5.04 -4.18 2.37
CA LEU A 194 4.97 -2.74 2.62
C LEU A 194 3.84 -2.41 3.60
N ILE A 195 2.65 -2.99 3.39
CA ILE A 195 1.47 -2.75 4.22
C ILE A 195 1.71 -3.25 5.65
N LYS A 196 2.27 -4.46 5.82
CA LYS A 196 2.71 -5.01 7.12
C LYS A 196 3.64 -4.03 7.84
N THR A 197 4.67 -3.56 7.15
CA THR A 197 5.66 -2.62 7.70
C THR A 197 5.00 -1.30 8.13
N LEU A 198 4.07 -0.76 7.34
CA LEU A 198 3.38 0.49 7.65
C LEU A 198 2.44 0.34 8.86
N ILE A 199 1.68 -0.75 8.96
CA ILE A 199 0.81 -1.01 10.13
C ILE A 199 1.65 -1.16 11.39
N ALA A 200 2.72 -1.96 11.33
CA ALA A 200 3.58 -2.24 12.49
C ALA A 200 4.25 -0.97 13.04
N SER A 201 4.79 -0.13 12.14
CA SER A 201 5.52 1.10 12.49
C SER A 201 4.64 2.32 12.82
N SER A 202 3.32 2.21 12.64
CA SER A 202 2.35 3.28 12.90
C SER A 202 2.08 3.50 14.39
N GLY A 203 1.65 4.72 14.74
CA GLY A 203 1.37 5.12 16.13
C GLY A 203 0.05 4.56 16.67
N PHE A 204 -0.19 4.75 17.97
CA PHE A 204 -1.38 4.27 18.67
C PHE A 204 -2.70 4.72 18.02
N LEU A 205 -2.83 6.02 17.67
CA LEU A 205 -4.05 6.56 17.07
C LEU A 205 -4.38 5.94 15.71
N PHE A 206 -3.37 5.60 14.91
CA PHE A 206 -3.56 4.86 13.67
C PHE A 206 -4.09 3.45 13.94
N LYS A 207 -3.51 2.76 14.93
CA LYS A 207 -3.91 1.39 15.30
C LYS A 207 -5.34 1.34 15.85
N ASP A 208 -5.74 2.31 16.68
CA ASP A 208 -7.11 2.47 17.18
C ASP A 208 -8.11 2.69 16.03
N ALA A 209 -7.80 3.60 15.10
CA ALA A 209 -8.60 3.82 13.90
C ALA A 209 -8.70 2.57 13.00
N PHE A 210 -7.60 1.84 12.87
CA PHE A 210 -7.53 0.60 12.11
C PHE A 210 -8.35 -0.53 12.76
N GLU A 211 -8.32 -0.65 14.09
CA GLU A 211 -9.18 -1.58 14.84
C GLU A 211 -10.66 -1.27 14.60
N GLY A 212 -11.04 0.02 14.63
CA GLY A 212 -12.40 0.45 14.31
C GLY A 212 -12.85 -0.03 12.91
N LEU A 213 -12.00 0.15 11.89
CA LEU A 213 -12.24 -0.37 10.54
C LEU A 213 -12.41 -1.90 10.54
N PHE A 214 -11.56 -2.62 11.27
CA PHE A 214 -11.64 -4.08 11.38
C PHE A 214 -12.93 -4.56 12.03
N GLN A 215 -13.46 -3.80 13.00
CA GLN A 215 -14.75 -4.06 13.63
C GLN A 215 -15.96 -3.68 12.73
N GLY A 216 -15.73 -3.08 11.56
CA GLY A 216 -16.75 -2.69 10.60
C GLY A 216 -17.20 -1.22 10.70
N SER A 217 -16.47 -0.40 11.46
CA SER A 217 -16.69 1.05 11.47
C SER A 217 -16.15 1.68 10.18
N PHE A 218 -16.55 2.92 9.92
CA PHE A 218 -16.03 3.72 8.83
C PHE A 218 -15.02 4.74 9.33
N LEU A 219 -14.10 5.13 8.46
CA LEU A 219 -13.05 6.07 8.79
C LEU A 219 -13.07 7.28 7.87
N GLU A 220 -13.37 8.46 8.42
CA GLU A 220 -13.25 9.73 7.69
C GLU A 220 -11.81 10.24 7.75
N ARG A 221 -11.16 10.32 6.59
CA ARG A 221 -9.79 10.85 6.47
C ARG A 221 -9.63 11.72 5.26
N ARG A 222 -8.69 12.67 5.37
CA ARG A 222 -8.15 13.35 4.21
C ARG A 222 -7.42 12.33 3.35
N LEU A 223 -7.56 12.46 2.04
CA LEU A 223 -6.88 11.65 1.04
C LEU A 223 -5.92 12.52 0.25
N ASP A 224 -4.75 11.96 -0.02
CA ASP A 224 -3.75 12.50 -0.91
C ASP A 224 -3.61 11.59 -2.12
N GLU A 225 -4.14 12.03 -3.26
CA GLU A 225 -4.03 11.30 -4.51
C GLU A 225 -2.60 11.37 -5.08
N ASN A 226 -1.66 12.13 -4.51
CA ASN A 226 -0.27 12.32 -4.98
C ASN A 226 0.77 11.76 -4.00
N ILE A 227 0.62 10.49 -3.60
CA ILE A 227 1.52 9.85 -2.63
C ILE A 227 2.96 9.76 -3.18
N VAL A 228 3.91 10.34 -2.46
CA VAL A 228 5.35 10.17 -2.71
C VAL A 228 5.91 9.24 -1.64
N PHE A 229 6.67 8.21 -2.01
CA PHE A 229 7.26 7.26 -1.03
C PHE A 229 8.04 7.93 0.12
N SER A 230 8.72 9.04 -0.16
CA SER A 230 9.43 9.79 0.89
C SER A 230 8.49 10.40 1.94
N SER A 231 7.19 10.55 1.65
CA SER A 231 6.20 10.97 2.66
C SER A 231 5.79 9.81 3.58
N LEU A 232 5.88 8.55 3.13
CA LEU A 232 5.70 7.37 3.98
C LEU A 232 6.80 7.27 5.04
N GLN A 233 8.04 7.64 4.70
CA GLN A 233 9.17 7.70 5.64
C GLN A 233 8.95 8.70 6.80
N LYS A 234 8.12 9.74 6.57
CA LYS A 234 7.81 10.76 7.58
C LYS A 234 6.64 10.40 8.50
N LYS A 235 6.18 9.13 8.48
CA LYS A 235 5.00 8.65 9.24
C LYS A 235 3.75 9.50 8.98
N ASN A 236 3.57 9.97 7.75
CA ASN A 236 2.37 10.72 7.37
C ASN A 236 1.19 9.76 7.24
N GLU A 237 0.31 9.72 8.27
CA GLU A 237 -0.87 8.85 8.27
C GLU A 237 -1.78 9.08 7.06
N THR A 238 -1.90 10.31 6.56
CA THR A 238 -2.70 10.61 5.36
C THR A 238 -2.17 9.84 4.14
N ALA A 239 -0.84 9.75 4.00
CA ALA A 239 -0.22 9.01 2.92
C ALA A 239 -0.47 7.49 3.05
N VAL A 240 -0.45 6.95 4.28
CA VAL A 240 -0.73 5.53 4.55
C VAL A 240 -2.19 5.18 4.23
N TRP A 241 -3.16 5.97 4.70
CA TRP A 241 -4.58 5.73 4.40
C TRP A 241 -4.88 5.84 2.91
N SER A 242 -4.26 6.82 2.24
CA SER A 242 -4.38 6.98 0.79
C SER A 242 -3.77 5.79 0.06
N LEU A 243 -2.64 5.25 0.55
CA LEU A 243 -2.00 4.08 -0.03
C LEU A 243 -2.92 2.87 0.06
N PHE A 244 -3.52 2.62 1.22
CA PHE A 244 -4.43 1.49 1.43
C PHE A 244 -5.65 1.55 0.50
N LEU A 245 -6.13 2.76 0.21
CA LEU A 245 -7.19 2.96 -0.77
C LEU A 245 -6.71 2.66 -2.20
N MET A 246 -5.55 3.18 -2.62
CA MET A 246 -5.05 2.99 -3.99
C MET A 246 -4.66 1.53 -4.29
N THR A 247 -4.17 0.81 -3.29
CA THR A 247 -3.82 -0.63 -3.36
C THR A 247 -5.04 -1.55 -3.24
N GLY A 248 -6.22 -1.02 -2.90
CA GLY A 248 -7.46 -1.79 -2.77
C GLY A 248 -7.65 -2.52 -1.44
N TYR A 249 -6.79 -2.27 -0.43
CA TYR A 249 -7.05 -2.77 0.93
C TYR A 249 -8.20 -2.01 1.62
N LEU A 250 -8.47 -0.78 1.18
CA LEU A 250 -9.64 -0.01 1.56
C LEU A 250 -10.42 0.43 0.32
N THR A 251 -11.70 0.71 0.52
CA THR A 251 -12.59 1.34 -0.46
C THR A 251 -13.10 2.67 0.07
N ALA A 252 -13.39 3.62 -0.82
CA ALA A 252 -14.04 4.88 -0.47
C ALA A 252 -15.55 4.78 -0.72
N LEU A 253 -16.36 4.69 0.33
CA LEU A 253 -17.83 4.63 0.21
C LEU A 253 -18.42 5.96 -0.26
N SER A 254 -17.76 7.06 0.10
CA SER A 254 -18.05 8.40 -0.37
C SER A 254 -16.77 9.22 -0.35
N HIS A 255 -16.73 10.28 -1.17
CA HIS A 255 -15.67 11.27 -1.10
C HIS A 255 -16.20 12.65 -1.46
N GLU A 256 -15.57 13.68 -0.87
CA GLU A 256 -15.89 15.08 -1.11
C GLU A 256 -14.60 15.86 -1.39
N LYS A 257 -14.64 16.70 -2.43
CA LYS A 257 -13.56 17.65 -2.72
C LYS A 257 -13.90 19.00 -2.11
N THR A 258 -13.08 19.42 -1.15
CA THR A 258 -13.21 20.70 -0.44
C THR A 258 -11.98 21.59 -0.73
N GLU A 259 -12.02 22.86 -0.32
CA GLU A 259 -10.85 23.74 -0.37
C GLU A 259 -9.66 23.23 0.45
N ARG A 260 -9.92 22.39 1.47
CA ARG A 260 -8.90 21.78 2.34
C ARG A 260 -8.30 20.49 1.76
N GLY A 261 -8.83 20.01 0.64
CA GLY A 261 -8.44 18.77 -0.02
C GLY A 261 -9.61 17.79 -0.17
N THR A 262 -9.28 16.60 -0.64
CA THR A 262 -10.23 15.49 -0.77
C THR A 262 -10.37 14.77 0.57
N PHE A 263 -11.60 14.53 1.01
CA PHE A 263 -11.93 13.71 2.17
C PHE A 263 -12.72 12.50 1.72
N GLY A 264 -12.46 11.33 2.30
CA GLY A 264 -13.15 10.09 1.98
C GLY A 264 -13.61 9.36 3.22
N THR A 265 -14.74 8.67 3.08
CA THR A 265 -15.26 7.70 4.06
C THR A 265 -14.74 6.33 3.67
N LEU A 266 -13.74 5.84 4.41
CA LEU A 266 -13.04 4.60 4.11
C LEU A 266 -13.65 3.41 4.85
N ALA A 267 -13.63 2.26 4.18
CA ALA A 267 -14.07 0.97 4.72
C ALA A 267 -13.20 -0.18 4.19
N ILE A 268 -13.21 -1.32 4.87
CA ILE A 268 -12.69 -2.58 4.31
C ILE A 268 -13.72 -3.08 3.29
N PRO A 269 -13.32 -3.38 2.03
CA PRO A 269 -14.28 -3.63 0.95
C PRO A 269 -15.11 -4.90 1.14
N ASN A 270 -14.50 -5.99 1.63
CA ASN A 270 -15.14 -7.31 1.69
C ASN A 270 -14.47 -8.26 2.69
N LYS A 271 -15.03 -9.48 2.79
CA LYS A 271 -14.50 -10.52 3.66
C LYS A 271 -13.12 -11.00 3.30
N GLU A 272 -12.77 -11.06 2.01
CA GLU A 272 -11.45 -11.48 1.57
C GLU A 272 -10.35 -10.57 2.13
N VAL A 273 -10.49 -9.25 1.94
CA VAL A 273 -9.53 -8.27 2.47
C VAL A 273 -9.53 -8.24 4.00
N LYS A 274 -10.70 -8.38 4.64
CA LYS A 274 -10.79 -8.46 6.11
C LYS A 274 -10.04 -9.67 6.67
N ALA A 275 -10.16 -10.83 6.02
CA ALA A 275 -9.45 -12.04 6.40
C ALA A 275 -7.94 -11.94 6.15
N LEU A 276 -7.51 -11.29 5.06
CA LEU A 276 -6.10 -10.99 4.84
C LEU A 276 -5.53 -10.10 5.95
N PHE A 277 -6.24 -9.05 6.35
CA PHE A 277 -5.82 -8.22 7.49
C PHE A 277 -5.71 -9.03 8.78
N ARG A 278 -6.63 -9.98 9.02
CA ARG A 278 -6.52 -10.88 10.18
C ARG A 278 -5.21 -11.67 10.15
N ILE A 279 -4.84 -12.25 9.01
CA ILE A 279 -3.58 -12.99 8.86
C ILE A 279 -2.38 -12.07 9.09
N ILE A 280 -2.38 -10.87 8.50
CA ILE A 280 -1.31 -9.87 8.70
C ILE A 280 -1.12 -9.55 10.19
N ILE A 281 -2.23 -9.35 10.90
CA ILE A 281 -2.24 -9.06 12.33
C ILE A 281 -1.75 -10.27 13.14
N GLU A 282 -2.24 -11.48 12.85
CA GLU A 282 -1.83 -12.73 13.50
C GLU A 282 -0.33 -13.01 13.29
N GLU A 283 0.17 -12.83 12.08
CA GLU A 283 1.59 -12.93 11.76
C GLU A 283 2.41 -11.91 12.53
N TRP A 284 1.94 -10.66 12.62
CA TRP A 284 2.59 -9.62 13.43
C TRP A 284 2.69 -10.03 14.91
N PHE A 285 1.60 -10.54 15.50
CA PHE A 285 1.61 -11.09 16.86
C PHE A 285 2.58 -12.27 17.03
N SER A 286 2.79 -13.07 15.98
CA SER A 286 3.68 -14.24 16.03
C SER A 286 5.16 -13.93 15.80
N THR A 287 5.50 -12.80 15.16
CA THR A 287 6.87 -12.50 14.68
C THR A 287 7.63 -11.55 15.62
N ASP A 288 6.94 -10.74 16.41
CA ASP A 288 7.58 -9.83 17.37
C ASP A 288 7.75 -10.51 18.74
N TYR A 289 9.01 -10.74 19.14
CA TYR A 289 9.43 -11.07 20.52
C TYR A 289 8.77 -10.18 21.59
N GLY A 290 8.26 -9.00 21.23
CA GLY A 290 7.59 -8.07 22.14
C GLY A 290 6.18 -8.48 22.59
N LEU A 291 5.42 -9.25 21.80
CA LEU A 291 4.04 -9.63 22.17
C LEU A 291 4.00 -10.89 23.03
N ASP A 292 4.85 -11.88 22.72
CA ASP A 292 5.05 -13.04 23.61
C ASP A 292 5.67 -12.62 24.95
N TRP A 293 6.65 -11.71 24.95
CA TRP A 293 7.17 -11.09 26.17
C TRP A 293 6.06 -10.34 26.94
N TYR A 294 5.25 -9.53 26.25
CA TYR A 294 4.19 -8.74 26.87
C TYR A 294 3.08 -9.61 27.48
N ASP A 295 2.68 -10.66 26.77
CA ASP A 295 1.69 -11.63 27.25
C ASP A 295 2.25 -12.45 28.41
N GLN A 296 3.53 -12.84 28.37
CA GLN A 296 4.20 -13.49 29.49
C GLN A 296 4.35 -12.57 30.70
N PHE A 297 4.63 -11.29 30.48
CA PHE A 297 4.69 -10.24 31.50
C PHE A 297 3.31 -10.04 32.16
N LEU A 298 2.24 -9.86 31.37
CA LEU A 298 0.88 -9.71 31.88
C LEU A 298 0.39 -10.97 32.57
N ASN A 299 0.65 -12.15 32.00
CA ASN A 299 0.27 -13.42 32.60
C ASN A 299 0.99 -13.64 33.94
N ALA A 300 2.30 -13.36 34.02
CA ALA A 300 3.05 -13.46 35.27
C ALA A 300 2.51 -12.47 36.33
N LEU A 301 2.13 -11.26 35.92
CA LEU A 301 1.49 -10.27 36.79
C LEU A 301 0.13 -10.76 37.31
N LEU A 302 -0.76 -11.20 36.42
CA LEU A 302 -2.14 -11.59 36.75
C LEU A 302 -2.23 -12.91 37.53
N THR A 303 -1.28 -13.82 37.34
CA THR A 303 -1.20 -15.09 38.07
C THR A 303 -0.38 -15.02 39.36
N GLY A 304 0.24 -13.87 39.64
CA GLY A 304 1.06 -13.66 40.84
C GLY A 304 2.42 -14.39 40.81
N ASN A 305 2.94 -14.71 39.62
CA ASN A 305 4.25 -15.32 39.45
C ASN A 305 5.37 -14.26 39.57
N ILE A 306 5.78 -13.98 40.82
CA ILE A 306 6.72 -12.91 41.15
C ILE A 306 8.10 -13.10 40.48
N GLU A 307 8.61 -14.33 40.42
CA GLU A 307 9.94 -14.61 39.84
C GLU A 307 9.96 -14.27 38.35
N LYS A 308 8.96 -14.77 37.59
CA LYS A 308 8.86 -14.51 36.16
C LYS A 308 8.53 -13.05 35.87
N PHE A 309 7.63 -12.45 36.64
CA PHE A 309 7.32 -11.02 36.52
C PHE A 309 8.57 -10.15 36.73
N SER A 310 9.39 -10.47 37.73
CA SER A 310 10.63 -9.73 38.01
C SER A 310 11.66 -9.88 36.90
N SER A 311 11.78 -11.06 36.26
CA SER A 311 12.70 -11.25 35.14
C SER A 311 12.26 -10.44 33.91
N GLU A 312 10.97 -10.41 33.60
CA GLU A 312 10.46 -9.64 32.46
C GLU A 312 10.63 -8.13 32.65
N VAL A 313 10.36 -7.60 33.86
CA VAL A 313 10.59 -6.19 34.19
C VAL A 313 12.07 -5.84 34.09
N LYS A 314 12.96 -6.71 34.56
CA LYS A 314 14.41 -6.46 34.50
C LYS A 314 14.91 -6.40 33.05
N MET A 315 14.44 -7.31 32.21
CA MET A 315 14.80 -7.36 30.80
C MET A 315 14.41 -6.07 30.07
N ILE A 316 13.17 -5.59 30.25
CA ILE A 316 12.75 -4.34 29.60
C ILE A 316 13.53 -3.14 30.14
N MET A 317 13.77 -3.08 31.45
CA MET A 317 14.54 -2.02 32.08
C MET A 317 15.98 -1.92 31.55
N GLU A 318 16.65 -3.06 31.36
CA GLU A 318 18.00 -3.12 30.78
C GLU A 318 18.05 -2.64 29.32
N HIS A 319 16.94 -2.76 28.59
CA HIS A 319 16.83 -2.40 27.18
C HIS A 319 16.28 -0.98 26.95
N THR A 320 15.51 -0.43 27.89
CA THR A 320 14.83 0.87 27.74
C THR A 320 15.46 2.01 28.54
N VAL A 321 16.37 1.74 29.49
CA VAL A 321 16.89 2.76 30.40
C VAL A 321 18.41 2.91 30.28
N SER A 322 18.86 4.07 29.79
CA SER A 322 20.24 4.50 29.95
C SER A 322 20.43 5.16 31.32
N PHE A 323 21.56 4.90 31.98
CA PHE A 323 21.95 5.52 33.27
C PHE A 323 21.93 7.06 33.23
N HIS A 324 21.99 7.66 32.04
CA HIS A 324 21.96 9.11 31.83
C HIS A 324 20.54 9.71 31.78
N ASP A 325 19.49 8.89 31.59
CA ASP A 325 18.12 9.37 31.37
C ASP A 325 17.29 9.50 32.66
N THR A 326 17.73 8.91 33.79
CA THR A 326 16.99 8.91 35.07
C THR A 326 17.31 10.11 35.97
N GLY A 327 17.68 11.25 35.40
CA GLY A 327 18.06 12.47 36.11
C GLY A 327 17.07 12.87 37.21
N GLY A 328 17.47 12.68 38.48
CA GLY A 328 16.84 13.23 39.69
C GLY A 328 15.52 12.62 40.16
N SER A 329 14.76 11.90 39.33
CA SER A 329 13.45 11.31 39.73
C SER A 329 13.18 9.91 39.16
N PRO A 330 13.99 8.90 39.52
CA PRO A 330 13.88 7.54 38.97
C PRO A 330 12.48 6.94 39.15
N GLU A 331 11.87 7.13 40.32
CA GLU A 331 10.58 6.54 40.69
C GLU A 331 9.42 7.01 39.80
N ALA A 332 9.43 8.27 39.36
CA ALA A 332 8.42 8.80 38.45
C ALA A 332 8.50 8.15 37.06
N PHE A 333 9.71 7.83 36.60
CA PHE A 333 9.93 7.12 35.34
C PHE A 333 9.46 5.66 35.43
N TYR A 334 9.84 4.93 36.49
CA TYR A 334 9.35 3.57 36.74
C TYR A 334 7.82 3.53 36.81
N HIS A 335 7.23 4.48 37.51
CA HIS A 335 5.78 4.61 37.64
C HIS A 335 5.09 4.83 36.28
N GLY A 336 5.62 5.75 35.46
CA GLY A 336 5.11 6.00 34.11
C GLY A 336 5.24 4.79 33.18
N LEU A 337 6.38 4.09 33.24
CA LEU A 337 6.62 2.86 32.48
C LEU A 337 5.63 1.76 32.87
N MET A 338 5.41 1.54 34.17
CA MET A 338 4.48 0.52 34.66
C MET A 338 3.03 0.82 34.28
N ILE A 339 2.62 2.10 34.29
CA ILE A 339 1.29 2.50 33.79
C ILE A 339 1.18 2.22 32.29
N GLY A 340 2.22 2.53 31.51
CA GLY A 340 2.24 2.26 30.07
C GLY A 340 2.15 0.76 29.76
N LEU A 341 2.91 -0.07 30.48
CA LEU A 341 2.93 -1.52 30.30
C LEU A 341 1.62 -2.19 30.77
N THR A 342 0.92 -1.62 31.76
CA THR A 342 -0.36 -2.17 32.24
C THR A 342 -1.59 -1.52 31.59
N ALA A 343 -1.40 -0.61 30.63
CA ALA A 343 -2.48 0.15 30.01
C ALA A 343 -3.56 -0.74 29.35
N SER A 344 -3.18 -1.91 28.80
CA SER A 344 -4.14 -2.86 28.21
C SER A 344 -5.12 -3.44 29.24
N LEU A 345 -4.74 -3.52 30.52
CA LEU A 345 -5.62 -3.98 31.59
C LEU A 345 -6.70 -2.94 31.92
N HIS A 346 -6.48 -1.67 31.59
CA HIS A 346 -7.46 -0.59 31.76
C HIS A 346 -8.66 -0.74 30.81
N ALA A 347 -8.46 -1.39 29.66
CA ALA A 347 -9.53 -1.70 28.71
C ALA A 347 -10.32 -2.97 29.07
N SER A 348 -9.86 -3.74 30.07
CA SER A 348 -10.52 -4.97 30.51
C SER A 348 -11.63 -4.67 31.53
N PRO A 349 -12.85 -5.23 31.37
CA PRO A 349 -13.93 -5.04 32.35
C PRO A 349 -13.66 -5.74 33.69
N PHE A 350 -12.60 -6.54 33.79
CA PHE A 350 -12.26 -7.35 34.96
C PHE A 350 -11.23 -6.69 35.89
N TYR A 351 -10.54 -5.63 35.45
CA TYR A 351 -9.44 -5.03 36.19
C TYR A 351 -9.61 -3.51 36.29
N ASP A 352 -9.42 -2.97 37.50
CA ASP A 352 -9.41 -1.53 37.76
C ASP A 352 -7.99 -1.12 38.14
N THR A 353 -7.33 -0.39 37.24
CA THR A 353 -5.92 0.01 37.38
C THR A 353 -5.85 1.44 37.86
N ARG A 354 -5.43 1.67 39.11
CA ARG A 354 -5.42 3.00 39.73
C ARG A 354 -4.00 3.50 39.91
N SER A 355 -3.73 4.69 39.40
CA SER A 355 -2.47 5.41 39.58
C SER A 355 -2.71 6.72 40.34
N ASN A 356 -1.85 7.01 41.34
CA ASN A 356 -1.77 8.25 42.12
C ASN A 356 -3.10 9.02 42.25
N ARG A 357 -3.88 8.70 43.29
CA ARG A 357 -5.12 9.41 43.60
C ARG A 357 -4.84 10.87 43.95
N GLU A 358 -5.54 11.79 43.29
CA GLU A 358 -5.78 13.14 43.80
C GLU A 358 -7.17 13.22 44.44
N SER A 359 -7.28 13.95 45.56
CA SER A 359 -8.52 14.20 46.29
C SER A 359 -8.55 15.66 46.76
N GLY A 360 -9.51 16.43 46.26
CA GLY A 360 -9.48 17.89 46.38
C GLY A 360 -8.37 18.49 45.51
N SER A 361 -7.71 19.54 46.00
CA SER A 361 -6.59 20.20 45.28
C SER A 361 -5.20 19.60 45.59
N GLY A 362 -5.11 18.29 45.88
CA GLY A 362 -3.84 17.61 46.21
C GLY A 362 -3.89 16.07 46.25
N ARG A 363 -2.73 15.43 46.43
CA ARG A 363 -2.54 13.96 46.45
C ARG A 363 -2.89 13.32 47.79
N TYR A 364 -3.37 12.08 47.76
CA TYR A 364 -3.40 11.18 48.91
C TYR A 364 -1.97 10.71 49.20
N ASP A 365 -1.53 10.86 50.44
CA ASP A 365 -0.35 10.17 50.99
C ASP A 365 -0.58 8.66 51.10
#